data_AF-A0A077KL05-F1
#
_entry.id   AF-A0A077KL05-F1
#
_cell.length_a   1.000
_cell.length_b   1.000
_cell.length_c   1.000
_cell.angle_alpha   90.00
_cell.angle_beta   90.00
_cell.angle_gamma   90.00
#
_symmetry.space_group_name_H-M   'P 1'
#
loop_
_entity.id
_entity.type
_entity.pdbx_description
1 polymer ?
#
loop_
_entity_poly.entity_id
_entity_poly.type
_entity_poly.pdbx_seq_one_letter_code
_entity_poly.pdbx_strand_id
1 'polypeptide(L)'
;MSTETLRTMVFNREGFILNIPILDEIHFFAWDSIDTILYGSEILYHDHSEFIIYLNRPPVIKLKENAWWLNRLTFWIKNRKNKKIRISDEWNRDFSGFINNVQKYLPDVQEIDFKEDKRKGVLISRNEIKKSNSSVIIERWKPERTTTLPWKMVYDRYHRSVEDIYNRDKGI
;
A
#
# COMPACT_ATOMS: atom_id res chain seq x y z
N MET A 1 -13.91 2.18 14.30
CA MET A 1 -13.52 3.55 13.90
C MET A 1 -14.65 4.18 13.10
N SER A 2 -14.90 5.48 13.22
CA SER A 2 -15.82 6.15 12.30
C SER A 2 -15.17 6.20 10.91
N THR A 3 -15.94 5.93 9.86
CA THR A 3 -15.44 5.93 8.47
C THR A 3 -14.99 7.30 7.99
N GLU A 4 -15.34 8.36 8.72
CA GLU A 4 -15.02 9.76 8.43
C GLU A 4 -13.52 10.11 8.59
N THR A 5 -12.76 9.28 9.31
CA THR A 5 -11.31 9.49 9.50
C THR A 5 -10.45 8.74 8.48
N LEU A 6 -11.05 7.81 7.73
CA LEU A 6 -10.34 7.01 6.74
C LEU A 6 -9.92 7.87 5.55
N ARG A 7 -8.73 7.59 5.03
CA ARG A 7 -8.23 8.22 3.81
C ARG A 7 -9.02 7.73 2.60
N THR A 8 -9.19 8.62 1.63
CA THR A 8 -9.88 8.32 0.37
C THR A 8 -9.01 8.69 -0.82
N MET A 9 -9.20 8.00 -1.94
CA MET A 9 -8.42 8.20 -3.16
C MET A 9 -9.31 8.52 -4.36
N VAL A 10 -8.87 9.50 -5.16
CA VAL A 10 -9.49 9.84 -6.44
C VAL A 10 -8.42 9.79 -7.53
N PHE A 11 -8.74 9.17 -8.66
CA PHE A 11 -7.78 8.89 -9.73
C PHE A 11 -8.14 9.64 -11.00
N ASN A 12 -7.14 10.15 -11.70
CA ASN A 12 -7.28 10.75 -13.02
C ASN A 12 -6.09 10.37 -13.92
N ARG A 13 -6.02 10.97 -15.11
CA ARG A 13 -4.97 10.67 -16.10
C ARG A 13 -3.59 11.17 -15.69
N GLU A 14 -3.51 12.16 -14.81
CA GLU A 14 -2.25 12.80 -14.38
C GLU A 14 -1.68 12.14 -13.14
N GLY A 15 -2.53 11.60 -12.27
CA GLY A 15 -2.13 11.04 -11.00
C GLY A 15 -3.30 10.57 -10.16
N PHE A 16 -3.07 10.55 -8.85
CA PHE A 16 -4.10 10.33 -7.86
C PHE A 16 -4.02 11.34 -6.72
N ILE A 17 -5.17 11.61 -6.14
CA ILE A 17 -5.34 12.48 -4.98
C ILE A 17 -5.64 11.58 -3.78
N LEU A 18 -4.81 11.68 -2.75
CA LEU A 18 -5.07 11.11 -1.44
C LEU A 18 -5.60 12.20 -0.51
N ASN A 19 -6.83 12.05 -0.07
CA ASN A 19 -7.43 12.90 0.94
C ASN A 19 -7.16 12.28 2.33
N ILE A 20 -6.59 13.07 3.24
CA ILE A 20 -6.24 12.65 4.59
C ILE A 20 -7.05 13.49 5.59
N PRO A 21 -8.25 13.02 6.00
CA PRO A 21 -9.16 13.79 6.83
C PRO A 21 -8.55 14.24 8.16
N ILE A 22 -7.84 13.35 8.85
CA ILE A 22 -7.24 13.62 10.18
C ILE A 22 -6.30 14.82 10.16
N LEU A 23 -5.60 15.04 9.04
CA LEU A 23 -4.64 16.14 8.89
C LEU A 23 -5.24 17.35 8.16
N ASP A 24 -6.49 17.28 7.70
CA ASP A 24 -7.08 18.26 6.78
C ASP A 24 -6.22 18.49 5.52
N GLU A 25 -5.53 17.45 5.04
CA GLU A 25 -4.60 17.54 3.93
C GLU A 25 -5.10 16.80 2.69
N ILE A 26 -4.71 17.32 1.53
CA ILE A 26 -4.93 16.72 0.21
C ILE A 26 -3.57 16.60 -0.45
N HIS A 27 -3.19 15.38 -0.84
CA HIS A 27 -1.91 15.08 -1.46
C HIS A 27 -2.15 14.63 -2.89
N PHE A 28 -1.49 15.27 -3.85
CA PHE A 28 -1.50 14.85 -5.24
C PHE A 28 -0.18 14.20 -5.61
N PHE A 29 -0.29 12.98 -6.13
CA PHE A 29 0.81 12.15 -6.63
C PHE A 29 0.65 11.98 -8.13
N ALA A 30 1.56 12.55 -8.90
CA ALA A 30 1.55 12.39 -10.35
C ALA A 30 2.05 10.98 -10.73
N TRP A 31 1.49 10.34 -11.76
CA TRP A 31 1.91 8.98 -12.15
C TRP A 31 3.40 8.91 -12.53
N ASP A 32 3.86 9.90 -13.30
CA ASP A 32 5.26 10.11 -13.68
C ASP A 32 6.20 10.46 -12.50
N SER A 33 5.67 10.64 -11.28
CA SER A 33 6.48 10.80 -10.07
C SER A 33 6.83 9.49 -9.39
N ILE A 34 6.11 8.41 -9.71
CA ILE A 34 6.28 7.11 -9.06
C ILE A 34 7.52 6.40 -9.62
N ASP A 35 8.48 6.12 -8.75
CA ASP A 35 9.68 5.35 -9.08
C ASP A 35 9.48 3.87 -8.78
N THR A 36 8.89 3.54 -7.63
CA THR A 36 8.72 2.16 -7.17
C THR A 36 7.43 2.02 -6.37
N ILE A 37 6.72 0.90 -6.53
CA ILE A 37 5.61 0.47 -5.67
C ILE A 37 5.95 -0.93 -5.16
N LEU A 38 5.93 -1.08 -3.83
CA LEU A 38 6.03 -2.37 -3.14
C LEU A 38 4.70 -2.69 -2.47
N TYR A 39 4.39 -3.98 -2.34
CA TYR A 39 3.22 -4.47 -1.61
C TYR A 39 3.64 -5.53 -0.62
N GLY A 40 3.14 -5.44 0.61
CA GLY A 40 3.58 -6.34 1.68
C GLY A 40 2.64 -6.30 2.88
N SER A 41 3.00 -7.04 3.92
CA SER A 41 2.33 -6.92 5.22
C SER A 41 2.74 -5.60 5.86
N GLU A 42 1.79 -4.94 6.52
CA GLU A 42 2.10 -3.75 7.29
C GLU A 42 3.04 -4.07 8.45
N ILE A 43 4.05 -3.21 8.64
CA ILE A 43 5.09 -3.41 9.65
C ILE A 43 4.50 -3.38 11.07
N LEU A 44 3.53 -2.48 11.31
CA LEU A 44 2.94 -2.29 12.64
C LEU A 44 1.81 -3.29 12.91
N TYR A 45 1.07 -3.66 11.88
CA TYR A 45 -0.10 -4.53 11.98
C TYR A 45 0.01 -5.65 10.95
N HIS A 46 0.59 -6.78 11.35
CA HIS A 46 0.88 -7.89 10.43
C HIS A 46 -0.38 -8.58 9.86
N ASP A 47 -1.57 -8.18 10.26
CA ASP A 47 -2.88 -8.57 9.68
C ASP A 47 -3.35 -7.64 8.57
N HIS A 48 -2.72 -6.47 8.44
CA HIS A 48 -3.02 -5.48 7.42
C HIS A 48 -1.99 -5.53 6.29
N SER A 49 -2.44 -5.13 5.11
CA SER A 49 -1.57 -4.98 3.94
C SER A 49 -1.26 -3.52 3.68
N GLU A 50 -0.05 -3.26 3.18
CA GLU A 50 0.33 -1.92 2.78
C GLU A 50 1.00 -1.86 1.41
N PHE A 51 0.82 -0.72 0.76
CA PHE A 51 1.65 -0.27 -0.35
C PHE A 51 2.69 0.71 0.14
N ILE A 52 3.93 0.52 -0.28
CA ILE A 52 5.00 1.50 -0.11
C ILE A 52 5.34 2.06 -1.48
N ILE A 53 5.20 3.37 -1.61
CA ILE A 53 5.40 4.08 -2.86
C ILE A 53 6.59 5.02 -2.70
N TYR A 54 7.58 4.83 -3.55
CA TYR A 54 8.75 5.69 -3.67
C TYR A 54 8.58 6.60 -4.89
N LEU A 55 8.96 7.86 -4.71
CA LEU A 55 8.77 8.92 -5.69
C LEU A 55 10.12 9.54 -6.09
N ASN A 56 10.30 9.92 -7.35
CA ASN A 56 11.45 10.76 -7.73
C ASN A 56 11.28 12.22 -7.31
N ARG A 57 10.02 12.68 -7.18
CA ARG A 57 9.64 14.04 -6.78
C ARG A 57 8.56 13.99 -5.69
N PRO A 58 8.60 14.90 -4.70
CA PRO A 58 7.61 14.91 -3.64
C PRO A 58 6.20 15.22 -4.17
N PRO A 59 5.14 14.78 -3.47
CA PRO A 59 3.77 15.10 -3.84
C PRO A 59 3.46 16.59 -3.64
N VAL A 60 2.44 17.07 -4.36
CA VAL A 60 1.88 18.40 -4.11
C VAL A 60 0.90 18.29 -2.94
N ILE A 61 1.23 18.93 -1.81
CA ILE A 61 0.41 18.87 -0.60
C ILE A 61 -0.31 20.21 -0.40
N LYS A 62 -1.63 20.14 -0.22
CA LYS A 62 -2.49 21.27 0.09
C LYS A 62 -3.22 21.04 1.41
N LEU A 63 -3.39 22.11 2.18
CA LEU A 63 -4.24 22.13 3.36
C LEU A 63 -5.66 22.57 2.96
N LYS A 64 -6.69 21.96 3.55
CA LYS A 64 -8.09 22.37 3.33
C LYS A 64 -8.35 23.76 3.90
N GLU A 65 -9.27 24.49 3.27
CA GLU A 65 -9.61 25.88 3.64
C GLU A 65 -10.04 25.99 5.11
N ASN A 66 -10.88 25.06 5.57
CA ASN A 66 -11.40 25.02 6.94
C ASN A 66 -10.60 24.11 7.88
N ALA A 67 -9.30 23.90 7.59
CA ALA A 67 -8.45 23.05 8.43
C ALA A 67 -8.37 23.53 9.87
N TRP A 68 -8.35 22.58 10.81
CA TRP A 68 -8.23 22.87 12.23
C TRP A 68 -6.90 23.55 12.57
N TRP A 69 -6.87 24.40 13.60
CA TRP A 69 -5.74 25.29 13.87
C TRP A 69 -4.42 24.56 14.17
N LEU A 70 -4.46 23.41 14.86
CA LEU A 70 -3.26 22.60 15.04
C LEU A 70 -2.78 22.00 13.72
N ASN A 71 -3.68 21.59 12.83
CA ASN A 71 -3.31 21.11 11.50
C ASN A 71 -2.66 22.22 10.66
N ARG A 72 -3.13 23.46 10.78
CA ARG A 72 -2.47 24.63 10.16
C ARG A 72 -1.05 24.83 10.67
N LEU A 73 -0.85 24.74 11.98
CA LEU A 73 0.47 24.90 12.61
C LEU A 73 1.43 23.78 12.19
N THR A 74 1.01 22.52 12.30
CA THR A 74 1.82 21.36 11.92
C THR A 74 2.14 21.36 10.43
N PHE A 75 1.20 21.80 9.58
CA PHE A 75 1.42 21.93 8.14
C PHE A 75 2.54 22.91 7.78
N TRP A 76 2.73 23.98 8.55
CA TRP A 76 3.78 24.98 8.30
C TRP A 76 5.18 24.44 8.63
N ILE A 77 5.31 23.64 9.68
CA ILE A 77 6.59 23.04 10.12
C ILE A 77 6.91 21.71 9.43
N LYS A 78 5.95 21.11 8.71
CA LYS A 78 6.09 19.80 8.09
C LYS A 78 7.09 19.80 6.93
N ASN A 79 7.94 18.77 6.89
CA ASN A 79 8.80 18.51 5.75
C ASN A 79 7.98 17.97 4.56
N ARG A 80 7.78 18.80 3.54
CA ARG A 80 7.06 18.45 2.31
C ARG A 80 7.94 17.84 1.22
N LYS A 81 9.22 17.58 1.51
CA LYS A 81 10.16 16.95 0.57
C LYS A 81 10.17 15.42 0.68
N ASN A 82 9.30 14.84 1.50
CA ASN A 82 9.23 13.39 1.63
C ASN A 82 8.82 12.75 0.30
N LYS A 83 9.58 11.74 -0.11
CA LYS A 83 9.43 11.00 -1.36
C LYS A 83 8.96 9.55 -1.14
N LYS A 84 8.58 9.21 0.09
CA LYS A 84 8.07 7.89 0.46
C LYS A 84 6.69 8.05 1.10
N ILE A 85 5.71 7.30 0.61
CA ILE A 85 4.39 7.20 1.23
C ILE A 85 4.02 5.74 1.47
N ARG A 86 3.31 5.51 2.58
CA ARG A 86 2.70 4.24 2.95
C ARG A 86 1.18 4.36 2.94
N ILE A 87 0.53 3.45 2.24
CA ILE A 87 -0.93 3.34 2.14
C ILE A 87 -1.30 1.97 2.72
N SER A 88 -1.95 1.94 3.88
CA SER A 88 -2.41 0.71 4.55
C SER A 88 -3.89 0.46 4.30
N ASP A 89 -4.31 -0.80 4.18
CA ASP A 89 -5.73 -1.17 4.02
C ASP A 89 -6.61 -0.83 5.23
N GLU A 90 -6.03 -0.77 6.43
CA GLU A 90 -6.71 -0.37 7.66
C GLU A 90 -7.17 1.09 7.60
N TRP A 91 -6.32 1.95 7.03
CA TRP A 91 -6.48 3.41 7.09
C TRP A 91 -6.97 4.04 5.78
N ASN A 92 -7.22 3.24 4.74
CA ASN A 92 -7.61 3.72 3.42
C ASN A 92 -8.83 2.94 2.91
N ARG A 93 -9.97 3.63 2.81
CA ARG A 93 -11.23 3.04 2.35
C ARG A 93 -11.13 2.49 0.92
N ASP A 94 -10.36 3.19 0.08
CA ASP A 94 -10.30 2.91 -1.36
C ASP A 94 -9.06 2.07 -1.72
N PHE A 95 -8.44 1.38 -0.73
CA PHE A 95 -7.19 0.63 -0.88
C PHE A 95 -7.20 -0.37 -2.06
N SER A 96 -8.25 -1.18 -2.16
CA SER A 96 -8.38 -2.19 -3.22
C SER A 96 -8.49 -1.58 -4.62
N GLY A 97 -9.01 -0.36 -4.74
CA GLY A 97 -9.11 0.36 -6.01
C GLY A 97 -7.77 0.90 -6.53
N PHE A 98 -6.74 0.96 -5.68
CA PHE A 98 -5.44 1.51 -6.03
C PHE A 98 -4.76 0.73 -7.16
N ILE A 99 -4.68 -0.61 -7.05
CA ILE A 99 -3.93 -1.42 -8.02
C ILE A 99 -4.53 -1.34 -9.42
N ASN A 100 -5.86 -1.32 -9.54
CA ASN A 100 -6.55 -1.26 -10.83
C ASN A 100 -6.22 0.05 -11.56
N ASN A 101 -6.05 1.14 -10.80
CA ASN A 101 -5.67 2.43 -11.36
C ASN A 101 -4.17 2.48 -11.67
N VAL A 102 -3.32 1.88 -10.85
CA VAL A 102 -1.89 1.75 -11.13
C VAL A 102 -1.66 0.98 -12.44
N GLN A 103 -2.30 -0.18 -12.63
CA GLN A 103 -2.23 -0.97 -13.87
C GLN A 103 -2.71 -0.20 -15.10
N LYS A 104 -3.64 0.75 -14.92
CA LYS A 104 -4.17 1.57 -16.02
C LYS A 104 -3.19 2.65 -16.48
N TYR A 105 -2.39 3.21 -15.57
CA TYR A 105 -1.59 4.41 -15.84
C TYR A 105 -0.07 4.19 -15.79
N LEU A 106 0.40 3.07 -15.23
CA LEU A 106 1.80 2.68 -15.21
C LEU A 106 2.02 1.42 -16.07
N PRO A 107 3.11 1.36 -16.85
CA PRO A 107 3.48 0.18 -17.61
C PRO A 107 4.03 -0.93 -16.70
N ASP A 108 4.00 -2.18 -17.17
CA ASP A 108 4.68 -3.33 -16.56
C ASP A 108 4.38 -3.56 -15.07
N VAL A 109 3.15 -3.24 -14.65
CA VAL A 109 2.68 -3.46 -13.28
C VAL A 109 2.44 -4.95 -13.06
N GLN A 110 3.08 -5.50 -12.03
CA GLN A 110 2.92 -6.90 -11.63
C GLN A 110 1.56 -7.12 -10.96
N GLU A 111 0.94 -8.26 -11.25
CA GLU A 111 -0.31 -8.65 -10.59
C GLU A 111 -0.07 -9.00 -9.12
N ILE A 112 -1.04 -8.66 -8.28
CA ILE A 112 -1.02 -8.91 -6.85
C ILE A 112 -2.26 -9.71 -6.48
N ASP A 113 -2.06 -10.84 -5.81
CA ASP A 113 -3.15 -11.56 -5.18
C ASP A 113 -3.42 -11.00 -3.77
N PHE A 114 -4.50 -10.24 -3.61
CA PHE A 114 -4.94 -9.75 -2.29
C PHE A 114 -5.50 -10.86 -1.39
N LYS A 115 -5.85 -12.03 -1.94
CA LYS A 115 -6.38 -13.17 -1.19
C LYS A 115 -5.29 -14.08 -0.67
N GLU A 116 -4.06 -13.88 -1.12
CA GLU A 116 -2.91 -14.62 -0.64
C GLU A 116 -2.66 -14.27 0.84
N ASP A 117 -2.84 -15.27 1.70
CA ASP A 117 -2.51 -15.16 3.11
C ASP A 117 -0.99 -15.22 3.27
N LYS A 118 -0.38 -14.05 3.46
CA LYS A 118 1.07 -13.86 3.60
C LYS A 118 1.68 -14.58 4.81
N ARG A 119 0.86 -15.11 5.73
CA ARG A 119 1.31 -15.90 6.89
C ARG A 119 1.36 -17.39 6.59
N LYS A 120 0.77 -17.84 5.47
CA LYS A 120 0.87 -19.21 5.02
C LYS A 120 2.30 -19.47 4.56
N GLY A 121 3.05 -20.22 5.36
CA GLY A 121 4.33 -20.77 4.94
C GLY A 121 4.14 -22.10 4.24
N VAL A 122 4.62 -23.18 4.86
CA VAL A 122 4.58 -24.52 4.28
C VAL A 122 3.24 -25.20 4.61
N LEU A 123 2.55 -25.73 3.60
CA LEU A 123 1.35 -26.54 3.78
C LEU A 123 1.72 -27.84 4.53
N ILE A 124 1.20 -28.02 5.75
CA ILE A 124 1.40 -29.22 6.56
C ILE A 124 0.44 -30.33 6.12
N SER A 125 -0.83 -29.98 5.89
CA SER A 125 -1.87 -30.95 5.51
C SER A 125 -3.03 -30.29 4.80
N ARG A 126 -3.60 -30.98 3.81
CA ARG A 126 -4.84 -30.60 3.12
C ARG A 126 -5.82 -31.77 3.18
N ASN A 127 -6.97 -31.56 3.78
CA ASN A 127 -8.06 -32.53 3.83
C ASN A 127 -9.25 -32.00 3.05
N GLU A 128 -9.71 -32.76 2.06
CA GLU A 128 -10.94 -32.43 1.33
C GLU A 128 -12.07 -33.33 1.81
N ILE A 129 -13.12 -32.72 2.37
CA ILE A 129 -14.34 -33.40 2.78
C ILE A 129 -15.39 -33.10 1.72
N LYS A 130 -15.68 -34.09 0.87
CA LYS A 130 -16.80 -34.01 -0.08
C LYS A 130 -18.11 -34.31 0.63
N LYS A 131 -18.99 -33.33 0.68
CA LYS A 131 -20.42 -33.47 1.00
C LYS A 131 -21.22 -33.53 -0.30
N SER A 132 -22.43 -34.07 -0.23
CA SER A 132 -23.32 -34.30 -1.37
C SER A 132 -23.50 -33.10 -2.30
N ASN A 133 -23.43 -31.86 -1.78
CA ASN A 133 -23.56 -30.62 -2.57
C ASN A 133 -22.39 -29.63 -2.41
N SER A 134 -21.30 -29.99 -1.72
CA SER A 134 -20.16 -29.09 -1.52
C SER A 134 -18.88 -29.83 -1.19
N SER A 135 -17.73 -29.26 -1.53
CA SER A 135 -16.44 -29.69 -1.01
C SER A 135 -15.95 -28.68 0.03
N VAL A 136 -15.47 -29.18 1.17
CA VAL A 136 -14.80 -28.38 2.19
C VAL A 136 -13.34 -28.76 2.19
N ILE A 137 -12.47 -27.80 1.90
CA ILE A 137 -11.02 -27.99 1.96
C ILE A 137 -10.52 -27.39 3.28
N ILE A 138 -9.94 -28.23 4.13
CA ILE A 138 -9.29 -27.83 5.38
C ILE A 138 -7.79 -27.90 5.16
N GLU A 139 -7.13 -26.76 5.21
CA GLU A 139 -5.67 -26.67 5.11
C GLU A 139 -5.07 -26.31 6.46
N ARG A 140 -3.96 -26.97 6.83
CA ARG A 140 -3.12 -26.58 7.96
C ARG A 140 -1.79 -26.13 7.43
N TRP A 141 -1.37 -24.94 7.83
CA TRP A 141 -0.14 -24.29 7.38
C TRP A 141 0.82 -24.11 8.55
N LYS A 142 2.11 -24.35 8.30
CA LYS A 142 3.20 -23.94 9.19
C LYS A 142 3.64 -22.55 8.74
N PRO A 143 3.66 -21.53 9.61
CA PRO A 143 4.22 -20.24 9.24
C PRO A 143 5.71 -20.40 8.92
N GLU A 144 6.17 -19.77 7.85
CA GLU A 144 7.60 -19.72 7.54
C GLU A 144 8.26 -18.69 8.46
N ARG A 145 9.30 -19.10 9.19
CA ARG A 145 10.05 -18.18 10.06
C ARG A 145 11.15 -17.51 9.24
N THR A 146 10.75 -16.61 8.35
CA THR A 146 11.70 -15.74 7.66
C THR A 146 11.86 -14.43 8.42
N THR A 147 13.09 -13.95 8.56
CA THR A 147 13.38 -12.57 9.01
C THR A 147 13.13 -11.55 7.88
N THR A 148 12.92 -12.04 6.66
CA THR A 148 12.58 -11.24 5.49
C THR A 148 11.07 -11.06 5.40
N LEU A 149 10.62 -9.81 5.57
CA LEU A 149 9.27 -9.42 5.17
C LEU A 149 9.16 -9.60 3.65
N PRO A 150 8.24 -10.45 3.14
CA PRO A 150 8.12 -10.70 1.70
C PRO A 150 7.43 -9.50 1.04
N TRP A 151 8.20 -8.43 0.83
CA TRP A 151 7.79 -7.34 -0.04
C TRP A 151 7.75 -7.85 -1.46
N LYS A 152 6.61 -7.66 -2.11
CA LYS A 152 6.43 -7.95 -3.54
C LYS A 152 6.64 -6.67 -4.33
N MET A 153 7.39 -6.78 -5.41
CA MET A 153 7.52 -5.70 -6.37
C MET A 153 6.21 -5.58 -7.14
N VAL A 154 5.59 -4.40 -7.11
CA VAL A 154 4.39 -4.11 -7.90
C VAL A 154 4.78 -3.38 -9.17
N TYR A 155 5.70 -2.42 -9.04
CA TYR A 155 6.17 -1.60 -10.14
C TYR A 155 7.55 -1.05 -9.77
N ASP A 156 8.49 -1.08 -10.71
CA ASP A 156 9.74 -0.32 -10.62
C ASP A 156 10.10 0.25 -11.99
N ARG A 157 10.28 1.57 -12.05
CA ARG A 157 10.62 2.29 -13.28
C ARG A 157 11.95 1.85 -13.88
N TYR A 158 12.89 1.38 -13.05
CA TYR A 158 14.26 1.07 -13.45
C TYR A 158 14.54 -0.43 -13.42
N HIS A 159 13.49 -1.27 -13.37
CA HIS A 159 13.57 -2.73 -13.33
C HIS A 159 14.49 -3.28 -12.21
N ARG A 160 14.56 -2.58 -11.07
CA ARG A 160 15.31 -3.01 -9.89
C ARG A 160 14.57 -4.12 -9.14
N SER A 161 15.31 -4.89 -8.36
CA SER A 161 14.74 -5.87 -7.43
C SER A 161 14.32 -5.21 -6.11
N VAL A 162 13.53 -5.93 -5.30
CA VAL A 162 13.17 -5.51 -3.93
C VAL A 162 14.43 -5.34 -3.06
N GLU A 163 15.43 -6.18 -3.25
CA GLU A 163 16.70 -6.12 -2.52
C GLU A 163 17.49 -4.85 -2.86
N ASP A 164 17.50 -4.43 -4.12
CA ASP A 164 18.14 -3.17 -4.54
C ASP A 164 17.49 -1.96 -3.85
N ILE A 165 16.16 -1.96 -3.73
CA ILE A 165 15.40 -0.91 -3.05
C ILE A 165 15.72 -0.89 -1.56
N TYR A 166 15.74 -2.07 -0.93
CA TYR A 166 16.13 -2.21 0.47
C TYR A 166 17.53 -1.66 0.74
N ASN A 167 18.50 -1.99 -0.12
CA ASN A 167 19.88 -1.55 -0.01
C ASN A 167 20.03 -0.03 -0.21
N ARG A 168 19.31 0.54 -1.18
CA ARG A 168 19.30 2.00 -1.45
C ARG A 168 18.81 2.79 -0.24
N ASP A 169 17.69 2.36 0.33
CA ASP A 169 16.99 3.14 1.37
C ASP A 169 17.36 2.71 2.79
N LYS A 170 18.26 1.73 2.93
CA LYS A 170 18.66 1.11 4.20
C LYS A 170 17.45 0.61 5.00
N GLY A 171 16.47 0.06 4.29
CA GLY A 171 15.22 -0.42 4.87
C GLY A 171 13.98 -0.12 4.01
N ILE A 172 12.98 -0.97 4.18
CA ILE A 172 11.64 -0.81 3.59
C ILE A 172 10.65 -0.43 4.68
#